data_AF-A0AA43TQY4-F1
#
_entry.id   AF-A0AA43TQY4-F1
#
_cell.length_a   1.000
_cell.length_b   1.000
_cell.length_c   1.000
_cell.angle_alpha   90.00
_cell.angle_beta   90.00
_cell.angle_gamma   90.00
#
_symmetry.space_group_name_H-M   'P 1'
#
loop_
_entity.id
_entity.type
_entity.pdbx_description
1 polymer ?
#
loop_
_entity_poly.entity_id
_entity_poly.type
_entity_poly.pdbx_seq_one_letter_code
_entity_poly.pdbx_strand_id
1 'polypeptide(L)'
;MGTHGDLGNTLKWTPPFPDMTEVFKTHTKKAINDAVALINARMCSPGIFHMMLLINSARRTAKYDVISAWEVLLKADGPKDVLDNPRLLNARAEINDEVEIRTHTPPKFSKDGKFAVLKIDSGAQVHGVIATRWAGYLNSKALEIIMVANSGYRPGFVNFSCRIARGARSRDPPVNIIESLKAAADLDETGDLVQRMGESFARGHKEASGGIIPTAEFEELIALMKIGEKPDPKPNRENPTKTAKVAPQKNTLTKYFGKK
;
A
#
# COMPACT_ATOMS: atom_id res chain seq x y z
N MET A 1 5.07 16.71 -17.14
CA MET A 1 5.31 15.70 -16.07
C MET A 1 4.15 15.57 -15.09
N GLY A 2 3.63 16.66 -14.50
CA GLY A 2 2.53 16.59 -13.53
C GLY A 2 1.28 15.85 -14.06
N THR A 3 0.80 16.20 -15.25
CA THR A 3 -0.34 15.52 -15.91
C THR A 3 -0.08 14.03 -16.15
N HIS A 4 1.13 13.67 -16.58
CA HIS A 4 1.52 12.27 -16.81
C HIS A 4 1.62 11.48 -15.49
N GLY A 5 2.08 12.13 -14.41
CA GLY A 5 2.13 11.52 -13.08
C GLY A 5 0.76 11.26 -12.46
N ASP A 6 -0.22 12.11 -12.75
CA ASP A 6 -1.60 11.95 -12.26
C ASP A 6 -2.39 10.90 -13.04
N LEU A 7 -2.31 10.95 -14.37
CA LEU A 7 -3.13 10.13 -15.25
C LEU A 7 -2.50 8.78 -15.60
N GLY A 8 -1.21 8.62 -15.29
CA GLY A 8 -0.48 7.37 -15.44
C GLY A 8 -0.28 6.93 -16.90
N ASN A 9 -0.04 5.63 -17.08
CA ASN A 9 0.40 5.06 -18.37
C ASN A 9 -0.73 4.59 -19.29
N THR A 10 -1.95 4.53 -18.78
CA THR A 10 -3.10 3.92 -19.47
C THR A 10 -3.98 4.94 -20.18
N LEU A 11 -3.72 6.24 -19.99
CA LEU A 11 -4.49 7.29 -20.63
C LEU A 11 -4.14 7.40 -22.13
N LYS A 12 -5.18 7.60 -22.95
CA LYS A 12 -5.04 8.06 -24.33
C LYS A 12 -4.88 9.57 -24.32
N TRP A 13 -3.72 10.06 -24.79
CA TRP A 13 -3.37 11.48 -24.87
C TRP A 13 -4.09 12.17 -26.03
N THR A 14 -5.40 12.32 -25.88
CA THR A 14 -6.30 13.01 -26.81
C THR A 14 -6.91 14.23 -26.13
N PRO A 15 -7.45 15.21 -26.90
CA PRO A 15 -8.13 16.36 -26.33
C PRO A 15 -9.16 15.96 -25.25
N PRO A 16 -9.21 16.66 -24.11
CA PRO A 16 -8.59 17.95 -23.80
C PRO A 16 -7.13 17.87 -23.29
N PHE A 17 -6.52 16.68 -23.23
CA PHE A 17 -5.14 16.52 -22.78
C PHE A 17 -4.15 16.91 -23.88
N PRO A 18 -2.93 17.36 -23.50
CA PRO A 18 -1.91 17.75 -24.47
C PRO A 18 -1.47 16.54 -25.31
N ASP A 19 -1.14 16.79 -26.58
CA ASP A 19 -0.55 15.78 -27.44
C ASP A 19 0.89 15.48 -26.99
N MET A 20 1.12 14.25 -26.55
CA MET A 20 2.40 13.77 -26.04
C MET A 20 3.19 12.97 -27.09
N THR A 21 2.73 12.90 -28.33
CA THR A 21 3.31 12.05 -29.39
C THR A 21 4.77 12.38 -29.66
N GLU A 22 5.11 13.67 -29.82
CA GLU A 22 6.50 14.11 -30.03
C GLU A 22 7.36 13.87 -28.78
N VAL A 23 6.81 14.10 -27.58
CA VAL A 23 7.52 13.87 -26.31
C VAL A 23 7.90 12.39 -26.15
N PHE A 24 7.03 11.46 -26.54
CA PHE A 24 7.31 10.03 -26.47
C PHE A 24 8.28 9.53 -27.55
N LYS A 25 8.49 10.31 -28.63
CA LYS A 25 9.56 10.05 -29.60
C LYS A 25 10.93 10.44 -29.04
N THR A 26 11.00 11.55 -28.30
CA THR A 26 12.24 12.08 -27.71
C THR A 26 12.63 11.38 -26.41
N HIS A 27 11.65 11.04 -25.57
CA HIS A 27 11.86 10.43 -24.26
C HIS A 27 11.02 9.17 -24.09
N THR A 28 11.64 8.09 -23.62
CA THR A 28 10.90 6.86 -23.38
C THR A 28 9.84 7.05 -22.28
N LYS A 29 8.68 6.40 -22.42
CA LYS A 29 7.64 6.38 -21.37
C LYS A 29 8.20 5.94 -20.02
N LYS A 30 9.13 4.98 -20.01
CA LYS A 30 9.83 4.52 -18.81
C LYS A 30 10.63 5.64 -18.15
N ALA A 31 11.41 6.41 -18.90
CA ALA A 31 12.19 7.52 -18.35
C ALA A 31 11.29 8.59 -17.71
N ILE A 32 10.17 8.92 -18.35
CA ILE A 32 9.19 9.88 -17.80
C ILE A 32 8.58 9.34 -16.50
N ASN A 33 8.21 8.05 -16.46
CA ASN A 33 7.66 7.41 -15.26
C ASN A 33 8.65 7.37 -14.11
N ASP A 34 9.89 6.98 -14.40
CA ASP A 34 10.95 6.89 -13.40
C ASP A 34 11.29 8.27 -12.84
N ALA A 35 11.30 9.31 -13.68
CA ALA A 35 11.52 10.69 -13.27
C ALA A 35 10.37 11.22 -12.38
N VAL A 36 9.12 10.94 -12.76
CA VAL A 36 7.95 11.24 -11.90
C VAL A 36 8.08 10.51 -10.55
N ALA A 37 8.44 9.23 -10.54
CA ALA A 37 8.58 8.46 -9.30
C ALA A 37 9.67 9.03 -8.37
N LEU A 38 10.77 9.56 -8.93
CA LEU A 38 11.85 10.20 -8.17
C LEU A 38 11.45 11.52 -7.55
N ILE A 39 10.80 12.41 -8.32
CA ILE A 39 10.21 13.65 -7.79
C ILE A 39 9.27 13.31 -6.64
N ASN A 40 8.51 12.22 -6.81
CA ASN A 40 7.53 11.79 -5.85
C ASN A 40 8.07 11.16 -4.57
N ALA A 41 9.36 10.80 -4.55
CA ALA A 41 9.96 10.20 -3.38
C ALA A 41 10.12 11.23 -2.23
N ARG A 42 10.37 12.52 -2.52
CA ARG A 42 10.96 13.47 -1.55
C ARG A 42 10.01 14.36 -0.74
N MET A 43 8.70 14.18 -0.82
CA MET A 43 7.79 15.05 -0.03
C MET A 43 7.28 14.32 1.21
N CYS A 44 7.00 15.03 2.29
CA CYS A 44 6.13 14.63 3.42
C CYS A 44 6.66 13.75 4.59
N SER A 45 6.89 14.45 5.72
CA SER A 45 6.64 14.06 7.12
C SER A 45 5.77 15.15 7.76
N PRO A 46 4.93 14.88 8.77
CA PRO A 46 4.10 15.89 9.42
C PRO A 46 4.88 16.57 10.54
N GLY A 47 5.57 17.62 10.13
CA GLY A 47 5.97 18.72 10.99
C GLY A 47 5.98 19.96 10.12
N ILE A 48 5.16 20.95 10.48
CA ILE A 48 4.93 22.24 9.80
C ILE A 48 3.67 22.23 8.91
N PHE A 49 2.66 22.86 9.49
CA PHE A 49 1.38 23.22 8.89
C PHE A 49 1.58 24.38 7.91
N HIS A 50 0.77 24.36 6.84
CA HIS A 50 0.42 25.47 5.95
C HIS A 50 1.29 25.74 4.70
N MET A 51 0.58 25.67 3.56
CA MET A 51 0.82 26.23 2.23
C MET A 51 1.36 25.29 1.14
N MET A 52 0.71 25.40 -0.03
CA MET A 52 0.94 24.72 -1.32
C MET A 52 0.21 23.39 -1.57
N LEU A 53 -1.13 23.47 -1.71
CA LEU A 53 -1.86 22.62 -2.65
C LEU A 53 -1.42 22.98 -4.08
N LEU A 54 -1.40 21.99 -4.98
CA LEU A 54 -1.04 22.05 -6.41
C LEU A 54 0.43 21.73 -6.73
N ILE A 55 0.84 20.48 -6.48
CA ILE A 55 1.44 19.54 -7.46
C ILE A 55 1.26 18.13 -6.87
N ASN A 56 0.80 17.22 -7.72
CA ASN A 56 -0.09 16.12 -7.36
C ASN A 56 0.55 15.02 -6.47
N SER A 57 0.12 14.96 -5.19
CA SER A 57 0.06 13.77 -4.32
C SER A 57 1.29 12.85 -4.19
N ALA A 58 2.45 13.40 -3.84
CA ALA A 58 3.70 12.65 -3.92
C ALA A 58 4.60 12.72 -2.68
N ARG A 59 4.31 11.91 -1.67
CA ARG A 59 4.56 12.17 -0.24
C ARG A 59 5.42 11.14 0.50
N ARG A 60 6.59 10.71 -0.02
CA ARG A 60 7.25 9.53 0.55
C ARG A 60 8.46 9.70 1.49
N THR A 61 9.04 10.87 1.81
CA THR A 61 10.22 10.96 2.73
C THR A 61 10.00 11.60 4.09
N ALA A 62 10.64 11.05 5.12
CA ALA A 62 10.69 11.61 6.48
C ALA A 62 11.26 13.04 6.55
N LYS A 63 12.15 13.42 5.62
CA LYS A 63 12.69 14.78 5.49
C LYS A 63 11.83 15.57 4.49
N TYR A 64 11.13 16.59 4.98
CA TYR A 64 10.29 17.47 4.17
C TYR A 64 11.17 18.41 3.32
N ASP A 65 11.38 18.07 2.04
CA ASP A 65 12.18 18.90 1.12
C ASP A 65 11.55 18.97 -0.28
N VAL A 66 10.37 19.58 -0.33
CA VAL A 66 9.58 19.84 -1.55
C VAL A 66 10.27 20.83 -2.47
N ILE A 67 10.90 21.85 -1.89
CA ILE A 67 11.51 22.97 -2.63
C ILE A 67 12.65 22.46 -3.49
N SER A 68 13.51 21.60 -2.96
CA SER A 68 14.60 21.05 -3.77
C SER A 68 14.12 20.19 -4.95
N ALA A 69 13.04 19.41 -4.80
CA ALA A 69 12.49 18.62 -5.90
C ALA A 69 11.91 19.54 -6.98
N TRP A 70 11.30 20.65 -6.57
CA TRP A 70 10.82 21.70 -7.47
C TRP A 70 11.97 22.43 -8.18
N GLU A 71 13.04 22.76 -7.47
CA GLU A 71 14.24 23.38 -8.07
C GLU A 71 14.91 22.48 -9.10
N VAL A 72 14.96 21.16 -8.85
CA VAL A 72 15.49 20.19 -9.81
C VAL A 72 14.61 20.17 -11.06
N LEU A 73 13.29 20.21 -10.91
CA LEU A 73 12.36 20.29 -12.03
C LEU A 73 12.54 21.57 -12.86
N LEU A 74 12.74 22.72 -12.21
CA LEU A 74 12.92 24.00 -12.89
C LEU A 74 14.25 24.09 -13.66
N LYS A 75 15.27 23.34 -13.23
CA LYS A 75 16.61 23.35 -13.83
C LYS A 75 16.85 22.22 -14.83
N ALA A 76 15.97 21.23 -14.91
CA ALA A 76 16.13 20.07 -15.78
C ALA A 76 15.73 20.42 -17.22
N ASP A 77 16.61 20.12 -18.18
CA ASP A 77 16.32 20.23 -19.60
C ASP A 77 15.54 19.01 -20.11
N GLY A 78 15.60 17.89 -19.37
CA GLY A 78 14.77 16.73 -19.64
C GLY A 78 14.71 15.71 -18.50
N PRO A 79 13.95 14.60 -18.68
CA PRO A 79 13.77 13.57 -17.65
C PRO A 79 15.09 12.95 -17.15
N LYS A 80 16.12 12.93 -18.00
CA LYS A 80 17.44 12.39 -17.64
C LYS A 80 18.09 13.16 -16.50
N ASP A 81 17.99 14.48 -16.48
CA ASP A 81 18.61 15.31 -15.44
C ASP A 81 17.94 15.11 -14.08
N VAL A 82 16.65 14.79 -14.09
CA VAL A 82 15.90 14.38 -12.90
C VAL A 82 16.33 13.00 -12.42
N LEU A 83 16.53 12.06 -13.35
CA LEU A 83 16.94 10.68 -13.06
C LEU A 83 18.35 10.59 -12.48
N ASP A 84 19.26 11.44 -12.96
CA ASP A 84 20.66 11.46 -12.53
C ASP A 84 20.88 12.34 -11.29
N ASN A 85 19.82 12.98 -10.77
CA ASN A 85 19.94 13.86 -9.61
C ASN A 85 20.27 13.06 -8.32
N PRO A 86 21.45 13.27 -7.71
CA PRO A 86 21.90 12.46 -6.58
C PRO A 86 21.01 12.64 -5.34
N ARG A 87 20.40 13.81 -5.14
CA ARG A 87 19.52 14.04 -3.98
C ARG A 87 18.21 13.28 -4.10
N LEU A 88 17.61 13.23 -5.30
CA LEU A 88 16.39 12.46 -5.55
C LEU A 88 16.66 10.96 -5.49
N LEU A 89 17.82 10.51 -5.99
CA LEU A 89 18.25 9.11 -5.89
C LEU A 89 18.43 8.68 -4.42
N ASN A 90 19.10 9.49 -3.60
CA ASN A 90 19.25 9.22 -2.17
C ASN A 90 17.91 9.17 -1.45
N ALA A 91 17.01 10.11 -1.74
CA ALA A 91 15.65 10.12 -1.18
C ALA A 91 14.87 8.84 -1.57
N ARG A 92 15.00 8.37 -2.81
CA ARG A 92 14.39 7.11 -3.24
C ARG A 92 15.02 5.90 -2.54
N ALA A 93 16.33 5.91 -2.31
CA ALA A 93 17.02 4.86 -1.57
C ALA A 93 16.49 4.78 -0.12
N GLU A 94 16.46 5.89 0.61
CA GLU A 94 15.92 5.97 1.99
C GLU A 94 14.50 5.37 2.08
N ILE A 95 13.68 5.57 1.04
CA ILE A 95 12.29 5.07 1.00
C ILE A 95 12.17 3.64 0.58
N ASN A 96 13.02 3.17 -0.32
CA ASN A 96 13.07 1.75 -0.60
C ASN A 96 13.51 0.97 0.63
N ASP A 97 14.50 1.47 1.38
CA ASP A 97 14.99 0.86 2.61
C ASP A 97 13.88 0.82 3.67
N GLU A 98 13.16 1.92 3.89
CA GLU A 98 12.04 1.95 4.83
C GLU A 98 10.89 1.02 4.40
N VAL A 99 10.55 0.98 3.10
CA VAL A 99 9.56 0.03 2.57
C VAL A 99 10.02 -1.41 2.82
N GLU A 100 11.31 -1.71 2.61
CA GLU A 100 11.86 -3.05 2.80
C GLU A 100 11.85 -3.47 4.27
N ILE A 101 12.26 -2.59 5.18
CA ILE A 101 12.20 -2.86 6.62
C ILE A 101 10.75 -3.12 7.05
N ARG A 102 9.81 -2.26 6.62
CA ARG A 102 8.41 -2.34 7.06
C ARG A 102 7.61 -3.43 6.36
N THR A 103 7.99 -3.86 5.16
CA THR A 103 7.26 -4.93 4.46
C THR A 103 7.37 -6.29 5.16
N HIS A 104 8.36 -6.47 6.03
CA HIS A 104 8.52 -7.68 6.84
C HIS A 104 7.57 -7.75 8.04
N THR A 105 6.77 -6.72 8.27
CA THR A 105 5.75 -6.72 9.33
C THR A 105 4.72 -7.83 9.07
N PRO A 106 4.51 -8.76 10.03
CA PRO A 106 3.57 -9.86 9.83
C PRO A 106 2.12 -9.35 9.80
N PRO A 107 1.30 -9.76 8.82
CA PRO A 107 -0.12 -9.41 8.79
C PRO A 107 -0.90 -10.15 9.88
N LYS A 108 -1.89 -9.47 10.45
CA LYS A 108 -2.93 -10.07 11.29
C LYS A 108 -4.23 -10.15 10.50
N PHE A 109 -4.99 -11.22 10.69
CA PHE A 109 -6.21 -11.47 9.92
C PHE A 109 -7.45 -11.19 10.76
N SER A 110 -8.54 -10.75 10.14
CA SER A 110 -9.85 -10.74 10.78
C SER A 110 -10.33 -12.17 11.09
N LYS A 111 -11.27 -12.29 12.03
CA LYS A 111 -11.84 -13.58 12.42
C LYS A 111 -12.43 -14.36 11.23
N ASP A 112 -13.05 -13.67 10.28
CA ASP A 112 -13.61 -14.25 9.05
C ASP A 112 -12.56 -14.44 7.92
N GLY A 113 -11.32 -13.97 8.13
CA GLY A 113 -10.22 -14.05 7.20
C GLY A 113 -10.32 -13.13 5.97
N LYS A 114 -11.32 -12.23 5.91
CA LYS A 114 -11.53 -11.31 4.78
C LYS A 114 -10.55 -10.14 4.77
N PHE A 115 -10.10 -9.69 5.94
CA PHE A 115 -9.12 -8.62 6.09
C PHE A 115 -7.77 -9.17 6.52
N ALA A 116 -6.70 -8.63 5.94
CA ALA A 116 -5.34 -8.71 6.47
C ALA A 116 -4.85 -7.31 6.80
N VAL A 117 -4.46 -7.07 8.04
CA VAL A 117 -4.01 -5.78 8.55
C VAL A 117 -2.54 -5.86 8.95
N LEU A 118 -1.73 -4.96 8.39
CA LEU A 118 -0.35 -4.74 8.82
C LEU A 118 -0.29 -3.42 9.58
N LYS A 119 0.18 -3.46 10.82
CA LYS A 119 0.42 -2.26 11.64
C LYS A 119 1.90 -1.94 11.60
N ILE A 120 2.25 -0.82 10.99
CA ILE A 120 3.63 -0.33 10.88
C ILE A 120 3.79 0.97 11.65
N ASP A 121 5.02 1.25 12.04
CA ASP A 121 5.40 2.49 12.72
C ASP A 121 6.53 3.15 11.93
N SER A 122 6.21 4.11 11.07
CA SER A 122 7.19 4.74 10.19
C SER A 122 6.90 6.23 9.99
N GLY A 123 7.93 7.06 10.13
CA GLY A 123 7.84 8.50 9.82
C GLY A 123 7.63 8.82 8.34
N ALA A 124 7.65 7.81 7.45
CA ALA A 124 7.46 7.98 6.01
C ALA A 124 6.08 7.44 5.53
N GLN A 125 5.55 7.99 4.43
CA GLN A 125 4.26 7.56 3.87
C GLN A 125 4.38 6.28 3.01
N VAL A 126 4.88 5.20 3.60
CA VAL A 126 5.18 3.94 2.89
C VAL A 126 4.01 2.96 2.82
N HIS A 127 2.97 3.16 3.65
CA HIS A 127 1.86 2.21 3.81
C HIS A 127 1.12 1.88 2.51
N GLY A 128 0.94 2.84 1.60
CA GLY A 128 0.29 2.58 0.30
C GLY A 128 1.11 1.70 -0.64
N VAL A 129 2.44 1.82 -0.59
CA VAL A 129 3.37 0.99 -1.38
C VAL A 129 3.37 -0.43 -0.85
N ILE A 130 3.47 -0.57 0.48
CA ILE A 130 3.45 -1.86 1.17
C ILE A 130 2.12 -2.56 0.91
N ALA A 131 0.98 -1.85 1.00
CA ALA A 131 -0.34 -2.41 0.72
C ALA A 131 -0.43 -2.98 -0.70
N THR A 132 0.17 -2.29 -1.68
CA THR A 132 0.19 -2.74 -3.08
C THR A 132 1.05 -3.99 -3.26
N ARG A 133 2.24 -4.05 -2.62
CA ARG A 133 3.09 -5.25 -2.65
C ARG A 133 2.37 -6.45 -2.03
N TRP A 134 1.81 -6.27 -0.84
CA TRP A 134 1.06 -7.32 -0.15
C TRP A 134 -0.17 -7.78 -0.94
N ALA A 135 -0.89 -6.86 -1.61
CA ALA A 135 -2.03 -7.22 -2.46
C ALA A 135 -1.67 -8.10 -3.65
N GLY A 136 -0.44 -8.00 -4.17
CA GLY A 136 0.07 -8.89 -5.21
C GLY A 136 0.59 -10.23 -4.68
N TYR A 137 1.11 -10.25 -3.46
CA TYR A 137 1.80 -11.41 -2.86
C TYR A 137 0.87 -12.32 -2.06
N LEU A 138 0.11 -11.75 -1.13
CA LEU A 138 -0.71 -12.53 -0.19
C LEU A 138 -1.98 -13.00 -0.87
N ASN A 139 -2.20 -14.32 -0.82
CA ASN A 139 -3.34 -14.95 -1.46
C ASN A 139 -3.97 -15.99 -0.53
N SER A 140 -5.27 -15.88 -0.34
CA SER A 140 -6.09 -16.84 0.40
C SER A 140 -7.51 -16.80 -0.15
N LYS A 141 -8.21 -17.93 -0.09
CA LYS A 141 -9.59 -18.04 -0.60
C LYS A 141 -10.57 -17.12 0.13
N ALA A 142 -10.33 -16.84 1.41
CA ALA A 142 -11.19 -15.94 2.19
C ALA A 142 -10.78 -14.46 2.02
N LEU A 143 -9.49 -14.19 1.83
CA LEU A 143 -8.92 -12.84 1.84
C LEU A 143 -9.45 -11.96 0.70
N GLU A 144 -9.97 -10.79 1.07
CA GLU A 144 -10.53 -9.79 0.16
C GLU A 144 -9.70 -8.51 0.16
N ILE A 145 -9.39 -8.00 1.35
CA ILE A 145 -8.83 -6.67 1.53
C ILE A 145 -7.54 -6.76 2.37
N ILE A 146 -6.52 -6.06 1.89
CA ILE A 146 -5.28 -5.84 2.64
C ILE A 146 -5.24 -4.38 3.05
N MET A 147 -5.05 -4.14 4.34
CA MET A 147 -4.90 -2.84 4.97
C MET A 147 -3.49 -2.73 5.54
N VAL A 148 -2.82 -1.61 5.28
CA VAL A 148 -1.58 -1.24 5.96
C VAL A 148 -1.82 0.06 6.69
N ALA A 149 -1.64 0.06 8.00
CA ALA A 149 -1.88 1.16 8.91
C ALA A 149 -0.55 1.66 9.47
N ASN A 150 -0.26 2.95 9.28
CA ASN A 150 0.94 3.60 9.77
C ASN A 150 0.61 4.62 10.87
N SER A 151 0.99 4.31 12.11
CA SER A 151 0.86 5.19 13.28
C SER A 151 2.03 6.15 13.45
N GLY A 152 3.19 5.83 12.90
CA GLY A 152 4.42 6.63 13.05
C GLY A 152 4.49 7.83 12.12
N TYR A 153 3.61 7.89 11.13
CA TYR A 153 3.63 8.97 10.15
C TYR A 153 3.24 10.28 10.82
N ARG A 154 2.03 10.34 11.42
CA ARG A 154 1.49 11.56 12.04
C ARG A 154 1.13 11.29 13.50
N PRO A 155 1.73 12.01 14.48
CA PRO A 155 1.41 11.83 15.89
C PRO A 155 -0.10 11.95 16.15
N GLY A 156 -0.66 11.00 16.89
CA GLY A 156 -2.08 10.94 17.23
C GLY A 156 -3.00 10.41 16.13
N PHE A 157 -2.50 10.19 14.90
CA PHE A 157 -3.30 9.73 13.78
C PHE A 157 -2.73 8.48 13.11
N VAL A 158 -3.61 7.58 12.70
CA VAL A 158 -3.26 6.43 11.87
C VAL A 158 -3.57 6.76 10.41
N ASN A 159 -2.53 6.65 9.57
CA ASN A 159 -2.66 6.79 8.13
C ASN A 159 -2.69 5.38 7.53
N PHE A 160 -3.81 4.99 6.93
CA PHE A 160 -3.94 3.65 6.38
C PHE A 160 -4.30 3.64 4.90
N SER A 161 -3.85 2.61 4.21
CA SER A 161 -4.21 2.33 2.82
C SER A 161 -4.68 0.89 2.68
N CYS A 162 -5.77 0.73 1.94
CA CYS A 162 -6.37 -0.54 1.60
C CYS A 162 -6.22 -0.85 0.11
N ARG A 163 -6.12 -2.14 -0.21
CA ARG A 163 -6.07 -2.69 -1.57
C ARG A 163 -6.82 -4.01 -1.64
N ILE A 164 -7.51 -4.27 -2.74
CA ILE A 164 -8.10 -5.58 -3.01
C ILE A 164 -6.98 -6.60 -3.29
N ALA A 165 -7.00 -7.72 -2.56
CA ALA A 165 -6.08 -8.83 -2.76
C ALA A 165 -6.23 -9.40 -4.17
N ARG A 166 -5.12 -9.83 -4.80
CA ARG A 166 -5.13 -10.31 -6.18
C ARG A 166 -6.16 -11.42 -6.42
N GLY A 167 -6.30 -12.35 -5.49
CA GLY A 167 -7.27 -13.46 -5.57
C GLY A 167 -8.75 -13.03 -5.43
N ALA A 168 -9.03 -11.78 -5.05
CA ALA A 168 -10.37 -11.28 -4.84
C ALA A 168 -10.89 -10.32 -5.94
N ARG A 169 -10.02 -9.88 -6.87
CA ARG A 169 -10.38 -8.91 -7.92
C ARG A 169 -11.42 -9.41 -8.91
N SER A 170 -11.48 -10.73 -9.12
CA SER A 170 -12.42 -11.38 -10.04
C SER A 170 -13.62 -12.00 -9.32
N ARG A 171 -13.88 -11.63 -8.06
CA ARG A 171 -15.06 -12.12 -7.33
C ARG A 171 -16.34 -11.48 -7.89
N ASP A 172 -17.42 -12.24 -7.80
CA ASP A 172 -18.77 -11.81 -8.10
C ASP A 172 -19.65 -12.05 -6.85
N PRO A 173 -20.21 -11.01 -6.22
CA PRO A 173 -20.08 -9.60 -6.57
C PRO A 173 -18.65 -9.03 -6.34
N PRO A 174 -18.26 -7.95 -7.05
CA PRO A 174 -16.97 -7.30 -6.85
C PRO A 174 -16.80 -6.77 -5.43
N VAL A 175 -15.60 -6.94 -4.86
CA VAL A 175 -15.27 -6.41 -3.53
C VAL A 175 -15.23 -4.88 -3.58
N ASN A 176 -15.91 -4.23 -2.62
CA ASN A 176 -15.92 -2.78 -2.47
C ASN A 176 -15.34 -2.38 -1.11
N ILE A 177 -14.10 -1.86 -1.11
CA ILE A 177 -13.39 -1.50 0.12
C ILE A 177 -14.18 -0.48 0.97
N ILE A 178 -14.83 0.50 0.33
CA ILE A 178 -15.55 1.56 1.05
C ILE A 178 -16.71 0.96 1.82
N GLU A 179 -17.50 0.11 1.15
CA GLU A 179 -18.64 -0.57 1.77
C GLU A 179 -18.17 -1.54 2.86
N SER A 180 -17.10 -2.30 2.63
CA SER A 180 -16.57 -3.22 3.64
C SER A 180 -16.04 -2.51 4.89
N LEU A 181 -15.39 -1.34 4.73
CA LEU A 181 -14.92 -0.54 5.86
C LEU A 181 -16.08 0.10 6.64
N LYS A 182 -17.10 0.59 5.94
CA LYS A 182 -18.31 1.13 6.58
C LYS A 182 -19.06 0.03 7.33
N ALA A 183 -19.28 -1.12 6.70
CA ALA A 183 -19.92 -2.27 7.34
C ALA A 183 -19.16 -2.75 8.59
N ALA A 184 -17.83 -2.67 8.60
CA ALA A 184 -17.04 -2.97 9.80
C ALA A 184 -17.21 -1.92 10.90
N ALA A 185 -17.35 -0.64 10.54
CA ALA A 185 -17.59 0.45 11.48
C ALA A 185 -19.04 0.44 12.02
N ASP A 186 -20.01 0.01 11.21
CA ASP A 186 -21.43 -0.12 11.58
C ASP A 186 -21.69 -1.25 12.61
N LEU A 187 -20.67 -2.06 12.93
CA LEU A 187 -20.71 -3.02 14.04
C LEU A 187 -20.58 -2.32 15.41
N ASP A 188 -20.20 -1.04 15.43
CA ASP A 188 -20.13 -0.24 16.62
C ASP A 188 -21.51 -0.09 17.29
N GLU A 189 -21.59 -0.37 18.59
CA GLU A 189 -22.84 -0.29 19.34
C GLU A 189 -23.29 1.16 19.57
N THR A 190 -22.36 2.12 19.57
CA THR A 190 -22.68 3.53 19.80
C THR A 190 -23.25 4.23 18.57
N GLY A 191 -22.93 3.69 17.37
CA GLY A 191 -23.37 4.22 16.08
C GLY A 191 -22.69 5.52 15.64
N ASP A 192 -21.74 6.03 16.43
CA ASP A 192 -21.09 7.33 16.19
C ASP A 192 -19.64 7.20 15.66
N LEU A 193 -19.09 5.98 15.62
CA LEU A 193 -17.68 5.75 15.28
C LEU A 193 -17.30 6.34 13.90
N VAL A 194 -18.17 6.21 12.90
CA VAL A 194 -17.94 6.81 11.57
C VAL A 194 -17.84 8.33 11.64
N GLN A 195 -18.65 8.97 12.49
CA GLN A 195 -18.62 10.42 12.70
C GLN A 195 -17.34 10.85 13.42
N ARG A 196 -16.90 10.10 14.44
CA ARG A 196 -15.64 10.36 15.18
C ARG A 196 -14.39 10.17 14.31
N MET A 197 -14.38 9.17 13.44
CA MET A 197 -13.32 8.97 12.44
C MET A 197 -13.26 10.11 11.41
N GLY A 198 -14.36 10.84 11.24
CA GLY A 198 -14.46 12.04 10.42
C GLY A 198 -14.43 11.75 8.91
N GLU A 199 -14.45 12.82 8.13
CA GLU A 199 -14.68 12.70 6.68
C GLU A 199 -13.52 12.03 5.91
N SER A 200 -12.34 11.93 6.52
CA SER A 200 -11.16 11.32 5.90
C SER A 200 -11.19 9.78 5.96
N PHE A 201 -12.21 9.19 6.58
CA PHE A 201 -12.41 7.74 6.61
C PHE A 201 -12.90 7.20 5.26
N ALA A 202 -12.30 6.09 4.82
CA ALA A 202 -12.68 5.34 3.62
C ALA A 202 -12.79 6.18 2.32
N ARG A 203 -11.94 7.20 2.16
CA ARG A 203 -11.86 7.98 0.91
C ARG A 203 -11.05 7.23 -0.14
N GLY A 204 -11.53 7.23 -1.39
CA GLY A 204 -10.82 6.67 -2.53
C GLY A 204 -11.73 5.97 -3.54
N HIS A 205 -11.16 5.01 -4.27
CA HIS A 205 -11.86 4.17 -5.24
C HIS A 205 -12.22 2.83 -4.60
N LYS A 206 -13.24 2.15 -5.14
CA LYS A 206 -13.69 0.82 -4.66
C LYS A 206 -12.56 -0.21 -4.52
N GLU A 207 -11.50 -0.11 -5.34
CA GLU A 207 -10.32 -1.00 -5.33
C GLU A 207 -9.14 -0.51 -4.50
N ALA A 208 -9.16 0.78 -4.14
CA ALA A 208 -8.04 1.52 -3.58
C ALA A 208 -8.56 2.69 -2.73
N SER A 209 -8.85 2.43 -1.46
CA SER A 209 -9.26 3.44 -0.48
C SER A 209 -8.34 3.46 0.72
N GLY A 210 -8.43 4.52 1.53
CA GLY A 210 -7.68 4.65 2.76
C GLY A 210 -8.27 5.75 3.64
N GLY A 211 -7.50 6.18 4.62
CA GLY A 211 -7.91 7.29 5.46
C GLY A 211 -6.85 7.74 6.44
N ILE A 212 -7.15 8.89 7.04
CA ILE A 212 -6.41 9.46 8.17
C ILE A 212 -7.43 9.61 9.28
N ILE A 213 -7.31 8.81 10.32
CA ILE A 213 -8.24 8.80 11.45
C ILE A 213 -7.45 8.84 12.77
N PRO A 214 -8.04 9.32 13.87
CA PRO A 214 -7.32 9.35 15.14
C PRO A 214 -7.09 7.92 15.66
N THR A 215 -6.06 7.78 16.51
CA THR A 215 -5.52 6.46 16.87
C THR A 215 -6.48 5.64 17.70
N ALA A 216 -7.26 6.28 18.58
CA ALA A 216 -8.22 5.59 19.44
C ALA A 216 -9.32 4.92 18.60
N GLU A 217 -9.91 5.66 17.67
CA GLU A 217 -10.97 5.21 16.77
C GLU A 217 -10.46 4.11 15.83
N PHE A 218 -9.20 4.19 15.40
CA PHE A 218 -8.59 3.10 14.63
C PHE A 218 -8.51 1.81 15.44
N GLU A 219 -8.08 1.86 16.70
CA GLU A 219 -8.01 0.67 17.54
C GLU A 219 -9.40 0.08 17.84
N GLU A 220 -10.42 0.92 18.01
CA GLU A 220 -11.82 0.49 18.09
C GLU A 220 -12.25 -0.26 16.81
N LEU A 221 -11.97 0.28 15.62
CA LEU A 221 -12.27 -0.37 14.35
C LEU A 221 -11.55 -1.72 14.20
N ILE A 222 -10.28 -1.81 14.62
CA ILE A 222 -9.50 -3.05 14.61
C ILE A 222 -10.12 -4.09 15.55
N ALA A 223 -10.63 -3.67 16.71
CA ALA A 223 -11.32 -4.54 17.66
C ALA A 223 -12.66 -5.06 17.10
N LEU A 224 -13.46 -4.19 16.47
CA LEU A 224 -14.72 -4.58 15.81
C LEU A 224 -14.50 -5.62 14.71
N MET A 225 -13.42 -5.47 13.93
CA MET A 225 -13.02 -6.45 12.91
C MET A 225 -12.39 -7.73 13.48
N LYS A 226 -12.17 -7.80 14.80
CA LYS A 226 -11.59 -8.95 15.51
C LYS A 226 -10.25 -9.38 14.92
N ILE A 227 -9.41 -8.40 14.59
CA ILE A 227 -8.11 -8.64 13.94
C ILE A 227 -7.15 -9.35 14.91
N GLY A 228 -6.65 -10.51 14.49
CA GLY A 228 -5.71 -11.33 15.26
C GLY A 228 -6.37 -12.33 16.20
N GLU A 229 -7.70 -12.36 16.27
CA GLU A 229 -8.41 -13.43 16.97
C GLU A 229 -8.31 -14.75 16.18
N LYS A 230 -8.21 -15.87 16.91
CA LYS A 230 -8.22 -17.19 16.28
C LYS A 230 -9.62 -17.47 15.73
N PRO A 231 -9.74 -18.03 14.51
CA PRO A 231 -11.03 -18.48 14.01
C PRO A 231 -11.60 -19.56 14.94
N ASP A 232 -12.93 -19.60 15.06
CA ASP A 232 -13.58 -20.61 15.89
C ASP A 232 -13.16 -22.02 15.41
N PRO A 233 -12.89 -22.96 16.34
CA PRO A 233 -12.60 -24.33 15.96
C PRO A 233 -13.77 -24.85 15.13
N LYS A 234 -13.48 -25.28 13.90
CA LYS A 234 -14.49 -25.88 13.03
C LYS A 234 -15.19 -27.02 13.80
N PRO A 235 -16.53 -27.09 13.79
CA PRO A 235 -17.22 -28.23 14.36
C PRO A 235 -16.75 -29.48 13.61
N ASN A 236 -16.05 -30.34 14.36
CA ASN A 236 -15.66 -31.71 14.07
C ASN A 236 -15.62 -32.09 12.57
N ARG A 237 -14.53 -31.75 11.88
CA ARG A 237 -14.03 -32.70 10.88
C ARG A 237 -13.30 -33.75 11.67
N GLU A 238 -13.84 -34.97 11.70
CA GLU A 238 -13.15 -36.13 12.23
C GLU A 238 -11.69 -36.09 11.77
N ASN A 239 -10.80 -35.91 12.73
CA ASN A 239 -9.38 -36.08 12.52
C ASN A 239 -9.20 -37.53 12.04
N PRO A 240 -8.58 -37.81 10.87
CA PRO A 240 -8.06 -39.14 10.64
C PRO A 240 -7.08 -39.39 11.78
N THR A 241 -7.43 -40.39 12.57
CA THR A 241 -6.71 -40.86 13.74
C THR A 241 -5.21 -40.92 13.47
N LYS A 242 -4.45 -40.43 14.44
CA LYS A 242 -3.00 -40.64 14.56
C LYS A 242 -2.70 -42.13 14.34
N THR A 243 -2.29 -42.50 13.13
CA THR A 243 -1.55 -43.76 12.92
C THR A 243 -0.08 -43.51 13.15
N ALA A 244 0.50 -44.46 13.85
CA ALA A 244 1.79 -44.40 14.51
C ALA A 244 2.97 -44.19 13.55
N LYS A 245 4.05 -43.66 14.14
CA LYS A 245 5.42 -43.50 13.62
C LYS A 245 5.80 -44.54 12.57
N VAL A 246 6.15 -44.08 11.36
CA VAL A 246 7.00 -44.82 10.42
C VAL A 246 8.18 -43.91 10.04
N ALA A 247 9.37 -44.53 10.02
CA ALA A 247 10.73 -43.98 10.04
C ALA A 247 11.03 -42.88 9.00
N PRO A 248 12.06 -42.02 9.25
CA PRO A 248 12.43 -40.95 8.33
C PRO A 248 12.92 -41.52 6.99
N GLN A 249 12.27 -41.10 5.90
CA GLN A 249 12.62 -41.44 4.53
C GLN A 249 13.99 -40.82 4.18
N LYS A 250 15.05 -41.63 4.26
CA LYS A 250 16.36 -41.31 3.66
C LYS A 250 16.25 -41.55 2.15
N ASN A 251 16.04 -40.53 1.34
CA ASN A 251 16.38 -40.55 -0.09
C ASN A 251 16.50 -39.12 -0.65
N THR A 252 17.73 -38.62 -0.72
CA THR A 252 18.11 -37.41 -1.44
C THR A 252 18.24 -37.74 -2.93
N LEU A 253 17.59 -36.94 -3.78
CA LEU A 253 17.60 -36.99 -5.26
C LEU A 253 19.00 -36.88 -5.91
N THR A 254 20.05 -36.63 -5.13
CA THR A 254 21.43 -36.45 -5.61
C THR A 254 22.20 -37.75 -5.88
N LYS A 255 21.59 -38.93 -5.69
CA LYS A 255 22.21 -40.22 -6.06
C LYS A 255 21.90 -40.71 -7.49
N TYR A 256 21.08 -40.00 -8.27
CA TYR A 256 20.73 -40.42 -9.64
C TYR A 256 21.65 -39.89 -10.75
N PHE A 257 22.58 -38.98 -10.44
CA PHE A 257 23.58 -38.50 -11.40
C PHE A 257 24.99 -38.92 -10.96
N GLY A 258 25.24 -40.23 -11.06
CA GLY A 258 26.58 -40.80 -11.00
C GLY A 258 27.23 -40.78 -12.38
N LYS A 259 28.45 -40.27 -12.45
CA LYS A 259 29.32 -40.11 -13.63
C LYS A 259 29.21 -41.23 -14.66
N LYS A 260 28.93 -40.87 -15.91
CA LYS A 260 29.66 -41.35 -17.08
C LYS A 260 29.90 -40.17 -18.01
#